data_AF-A0A661GKE6-F1
#
_entry.id   AF-A0A661GKE6-F1
#
_cell.length_a   1.000
_cell.length_b   1.000
_cell.length_c   1.000
_cell.angle_alpha   90.00
_cell.angle_beta   90.00
_cell.angle_gamma   90.00
#
_symmetry.space_group_name_H-M   'P 1'
#
loop_
_entity.id
_entity.type
_entity.pdbx_description
1 polymer ?
#
loop_
_entity_poly.entity_id
_entity_poly.type
_entity_poly.pdbx_seq_one_letter_code
_entity_poly.pdbx_strand_id
1 'polypeptide(L)'
;MNELPNCPQCQCEYTYEDREMYVCPECAHEWSQIVAEESDDDALVIKDSNGNLLKDGDSVVVIKDLKVKGSSSVVKVGTKV
;
A
#
# COMPACT_ATOMS: atom_id res chain seq x y z
N MET A 1 -11.81 -30.07 -11.87
CA MET A 1 -10.49 -30.31 -11.26
C MET A 1 -10.05 -28.99 -10.65
N ASN A 2 -9.64 -28.99 -9.38
CA ASN A 2 -9.24 -27.78 -8.67
C ASN A 2 -7.85 -27.37 -9.20
N GLU A 3 -7.79 -26.36 -10.06
CA GLU A 3 -6.53 -25.87 -10.66
C GLU A 3 -5.81 -25.01 -9.61
N LEU A 4 -5.05 -25.67 -8.73
CA LEU A 4 -4.21 -25.03 -7.73
C LEU A 4 -2.98 -24.39 -8.42
N PRO A 5 -2.49 -23.23 -7.95
CA PRO A 5 -1.39 -22.53 -8.59
C PRO A 5 -0.08 -23.33 -8.43
N ASN A 6 0.74 -23.34 -9.48
CA ASN A 6 2.08 -23.92 -9.42
C ASN A 6 2.93 -23.21 -8.35
N CYS A 7 3.85 -23.93 -7.71
CA CYS A 7 4.73 -23.32 -6.73
C CYS A 7 5.65 -22.26 -7.37
N PRO A 8 5.76 -21.04 -6.81
CA PRO A 8 6.60 -19.98 -7.40
C PRO A 8 8.10 -20.27 -7.32
N GLN A 9 8.55 -21.14 -6.40
CA GLN A 9 9.97 -21.44 -6.21
C GLN A 9 10.47 -22.60 -7.08
N CYS A 10 9.64 -23.61 -7.32
CA CYS A 10 10.05 -24.84 -8.01
C CYS A 10 9.15 -25.20 -9.21
N GLN A 11 8.12 -24.41 -9.52
CA GLN A 11 7.17 -24.62 -10.62
C GLN A 11 6.46 -25.99 -10.60
N CYS A 12 6.40 -26.62 -9.43
CA CYS A 12 5.70 -27.90 -9.26
C CYS A 12 4.17 -27.71 -9.28
N GLU A 13 3.46 -28.60 -9.95
CA GLU A 13 2.00 -28.61 -10.11
C GLU A 13 1.29 -29.25 -8.89
N TYR A 14 2.04 -29.90 -8.00
CA TYR A 14 1.51 -30.62 -6.84
C TYR A 14 1.45 -29.74 -5.58
N THR A 15 0.86 -28.56 -5.68
CA THR A 15 0.60 -27.71 -4.51
C THR A 15 -0.67 -28.17 -3.80
N TYR A 16 -0.69 -28.11 -2.48
CA TYR A 16 -1.88 -28.43 -1.69
C TYR A 16 -2.21 -27.30 -0.73
N GLU A 17 -3.49 -27.17 -0.40
CA GLU A 17 -3.96 -26.21 0.59
C GLU A 17 -3.87 -26.80 2.01
N ASP A 18 -3.15 -26.12 2.91
CA ASP A 18 -3.25 -26.31 4.36
C ASP A 18 -3.95 -25.08 4.95
N ARG A 19 -5.25 -25.22 5.23
CA ARG A 19 -6.12 -24.14 5.73
C ARG A 19 -6.15 -22.91 4.82
N GLU A 20 -5.39 -21.87 5.16
CA GLU A 20 -5.33 -20.55 4.51
C GLU A 20 -4.02 -20.36 3.71
N MET A 21 -3.21 -21.43 3.58
CA MET A 21 -1.92 -21.41 2.92
C MET A 21 -1.83 -22.49 1.86
N TYR A 22 -1.10 -22.22 0.78
CA TYR A 22 -0.60 -23.18 -0.16
C TYR A 22 0.78 -23.68 0.28
N VAL A 23 0.96 -25.00 0.22
CA VAL A 23 2.20 -25.67 0.61
C VAL A 23 2.69 -26.51 -0.56
N CYS A 24 3.99 -26.41 -0.84
CA CYS A 24 4.65 -27.26 -1.82
C CYS A 24 5.43 -28.41 -1.15
N PRO A 25 5.14 -29.68 -1.49
CA PRO A 25 5.79 -30.85 -0.88
C PRO A 25 7.26 -31.07 -1.34
N GLU A 26 7.67 -30.50 -2.47
CA GLU A 26 9.03 -30.66 -3.01
C GLU A 26 10.03 -29.69 -2.38
N CYS A 27 9.62 -28.45 -2.11
CA CYS A 27 10.51 -27.41 -1.61
C CYS A 27 10.15 -26.90 -0.21
N ALA A 28 9.08 -27.42 0.40
CA ALA A 28 8.54 -26.95 1.68
C ALA A 28 8.25 -25.44 1.70
N HIS A 29 7.97 -24.85 0.54
CA HIS A 29 7.58 -23.45 0.45
C HIS A 29 6.10 -23.30 0.81
N GLU A 30 5.81 -22.37 1.71
CA GLU A 30 4.49 -22.07 2.23
C GLU A 30 4.15 -20.61 1.84
N TRP A 31 3.01 -20.39 1.17
CA TRP A 31 2.55 -19.04 0.80
C TRP A 31 1.04 -18.92 0.97
N SER A 32 0.54 -17.73 1.28
CA SER A 32 -0.88 -17.52 1.54
C SER A 32 -1.74 -17.74 0.29
N GLN A 33 -2.91 -18.38 0.45
CA GLN A 33 -3.90 -18.50 -0.63
C GLN A 33 -4.57 -17.16 -0.94
N ILE A 34 -4.69 -16.37 0.11
CA ILE A 34 -5.15 -15.01 0.06
C ILE A 34 -3.89 -14.24 -0.31
N VAL A 35 -3.80 -13.78 -1.56
CA VAL A 35 -3.18 -12.47 -1.75
C VAL A 35 -4.06 -11.55 -0.93
N ALA A 36 -3.75 -11.44 0.37
CA ALA A 36 -4.11 -10.26 1.10
C ALA A 36 -3.43 -9.19 0.27
N GLU A 37 -4.20 -8.57 -0.63
CA GLU A 37 -3.95 -7.23 -1.09
C GLU A 37 -3.42 -6.54 0.14
N GLU A 38 -2.11 -6.30 0.14
CA GLU A 38 -1.46 -5.48 1.15
C GLU A 38 -2.43 -4.34 1.32
N SER A 39 -3.07 -4.33 2.49
CA SER A 39 -4.05 -3.33 2.83
C SER A 39 -3.23 -2.07 3.11
N ASP A 40 -2.64 -1.53 2.05
CA ASP A 40 -2.24 -0.15 1.87
C ASP A 40 -3.49 0.74 1.78
N ASP A 41 -4.66 0.23 2.20
CA ASP A 41 -5.81 1.04 2.58
C ASP A 41 -5.53 1.84 3.88
N ASP A 42 -4.48 1.49 4.64
CA ASP A 42 -4.00 2.30 5.78
C ASP A 42 -2.81 3.21 5.43
N ALA A 43 -2.33 3.23 4.18
CA ALA A 43 -1.46 4.33 3.76
C ALA A 43 -2.36 5.51 3.43
N LEU A 44 -2.42 6.48 4.35
CA LEU A 44 -3.10 7.76 4.11
C LEU A 44 -2.60 8.33 2.77
N VAL A 45 -3.40 8.19 1.71
CA VAL A 45 -3.01 8.61 0.37
C VAL A 45 -3.12 10.14 0.29
N ILE A 46 -2.05 10.81 0.72
CA ILE A 46 -1.97 12.27 0.73
C ILE A 46 -1.67 12.70 -0.71
N LYS A 47 -2.63 13.38 -1.34
CA LYS A 47 -2.48 13.95 -2.68
C LYS A 47 -2.44 15.46 -2.61
N ASP A 48 -1.55 16.06 -3.40
CA ASP A 48 -1.60 17.50 -3.63
C ASP A 48 -2.78 17.89 -4.55
N SER A 49 -3.09 19.19 -4.64
CA SER A 49 -4.08 19.75 -5.57
C SER A 49 -3.81 19.38 -7.04
N ASN A 50 -2.55 19.07 -7.40
CA ASN A 50 -2.17 18.60 -8.73
C ASN A 50 -2.31 17.07 -8.93
N GLY A 51 -2.72 16.32 -7.90
CA GLY A 51 -2.90 14.86 -7.95
C GLY A 51 -1.62 14.04 -7.73
N ASN A 52 -0.52 14.68 -7.35
CA ASN A 52 0.73 14.01 -7.01
C ASN A 52 0.63 13.35 -5.63
N LEU A 53 1.13 12.11 -5.51
CA LEU A 53 1.25 11.40 -4.25
C LEU A 53 2.39 11.99 -3.43
N LEU A 54 2.07 12.48 -2.24
CA LEU A 54 3.02 13.04 -1.28
C LEU A 54 3.49 11.94 -0.33
N LYS A 55 4.77 12.02 0.04
CA LYS A 55 5.41 11.13 1.01
C LYS A 55 5.98 11.96 2.16
N ASP A 56 6.20 11.31 3.30
CA ASP A 56 6.87 11.94 4.43
C ASP A 56 8.26 12.46 4.02
N GLY A 57 8.56 13.71 4.37
CA GLY A 57 9.79 14.40 4.00
C GLY A 57 9.74 15.21 2.70
N ASP A 58 8.63 15.22 1.97
CA ASP A 58 8.45 16.09 0.81
C ASP A 58 8.10 17.53 1.22
N SER A 59 8.57 18.52 0.45
CA SER A 59 8.25 19.93 0.73
C SER A 59 7.04 20.39 -0.08
N VAL A 60 5.98 20.81 0.60
CA VAL A 60 4.75 21.26 -0.07
C VAL A 60 4.59 22.77 -0.02
N VAL A 61 3.88 23.32 -1.01
CA VAL A 61 3.60 24.76 -1.10
C VAL A 61 2.10 25.00 -1.01
N VAL A 62 1.71 25.90 -0.13
CA VAL A 62 0.31 26.28 0.06
C VAL A 62 -0.19 27.10 -1.13
N ILE A 63 -1.19 26.60 -1.86
CA ILE A 63 -1.75 27.27 -3.05
C ILE A 63 -2.85 28.30 -2.75
N LYS A 64 -3.42 28.30 -1.53
CA LYS A 64 -4.54 29.17 -1.12
C LYS A 64 -4.37 29.63 0.32
N ASP A 65 -4.87 30.83 0.64
CA ASP A 65 -4.85 31.33 2.02
C ASP A 65 -5.64 30.41 2.96
N LEU A 66 -4.98 29.92 4.00
CA LEU A 66 -5.59 29.08 5.04
C LEU A 66 -5.67 29.88 6.35
N LYS A 67 -6.89 30.11 6.82
CA LYS A 67 -7.13 30.71 8.14
C LYS A 67 -7.05 29.62 9.21
N VAL A 68 -6.05 29.71 10.08
CA VAL A 68 -5.87 28.74 11.17
C VAL A 68 -6.90 29.02 12.26
N LYS A 69 -7.75 28.05 12.58
CA LYS A 69 -8.73 28.18 13.67
C LYS A 69 -7.98 28.18 15.01
N GLY A 70 -8.18 29.20 15.85
CA GLY A 70 -7.52 29.34 17.15
C GLY A 70 -6.20 30.13 17.14
N SER A 71 -5.76 30.64 16.00
CA SER A 71 -4.64 31.57 15.89
C SER A 71 -5.05 32.80 15.07
N SER A 72 -4.51 33.98 15.39
CA SER A 72 -4.75 35.21 14.61
C SER A 72 -3.92 35.26 13.31
N SER A 73 -3.06 34.27 13.09
CA SER A 73 -2.18 34.17 11.92
C SER A 73 -2.86 33.43 10.77
N VAL A 74 -2.68 33.96 9.56
CA VAL A 74 -3.17 33.37 8.31
C VAL A 74 -1.97 32.80 7.57
N VAL A 75 -2.04 31.52 7.15
CA VAL A 75 -1.03 30.94 6.27
C VAL A 75 -1.29 31.46 4.86
N LYS A 76 -0.33 32.23 4.34
CA LYS A 76 -0.43 32.87 3.03
C LYS A 76 -0.04 31.89 1.92
N VAL A 77 -0.64 32.10 0.75
CA VAL A 77 -0.22 31.45 -0.49
C VAL A 77 1.30 31.60 -0.69
N GLY A 78 1.96 30.52 -1.09
CA GLY A 78 3.42 30.48 -1.28
C GLY A 78 4.21 30.08 -0.03
N THR A 79 3.56 29.81 1.10
CA THR A 79 4.23 29.24 2.27
C THR A 79 4.69 27.82 1.97
N LYS A 80 6.00 27.56 2.09
CA LYS A 80 6.61 26.24 1.95
C LYS A 80 6.70 25.58 3.33
N VAL A 81 6.28 24.32 3.44
CA VAL A 81 6.38 23.50 4.66
C VAL A 81 7.03 22.16 4.36
#